data_AF-A0A3B3DZN8-F1
#
_entry.id   AF-A0A3B3DZN8-F1
#
_cell.length_a   1.000
_cell.length_b   1.000
_cell.length_c   1.000
_cell.angle_alpha   90.00
_cell.angle_beta   90.00
_cell.angle_gamma   90.00
#
_symmetry.space_group_name_H-M   'P 1'
#
loop_
_entity.id
_entity.type
_entity.pdbx_description
1 polymer ?
#
loop_
_entity_poly.entity_id
_entity_poly.type
_entity_poly.pdbx_seq_one_letter_code
_entity_poly.pdbx_strand_id
1 'polypeptide(L)'
;MSFRDEDLTDGGNGSLKKSKKKLKGESAWRPEGPRDPFALLDSLPEKKQQEIQRALHLFSLGTSLPKTLREAKKHTYRFWDTQPVPKLGDNVTAHGPIVGSEGSIRDEPYTLPPGFSWDTLDLTNPCIMKELCSLLNENYMEDDDNTIRLDFSSEYLQWVLQPPDCQSQWHCGVRVQTNKKLVGFVAAVPADVRVYETEKQMVHVRLLCVHKKLRQKRMAPVLIRELTRRVNLRGLYQAVYTADIVLPTPLSSCRLWHRPLNPRKLMEVNYPRLRQNMNLQRALKFNRLPEVTNTKGLRPMTKEDAPRILPLLQEHLCKFKLSPVLSQPQLEHWLLPRENVIDTYVVEGDDGSLTDVVSFYTVTSRVLNHPVHTGLRAAHLLYVISTGTELTDLMGDALILAKSKGFDIFTAFDVMDNASFLEKLKFAVSDKSLHYYLYNWTCPWMSPDEVGLVLPS
;
A
#
# COMPACT_ATOMS: atom_id res chain seq x y z
N MET A 1 52.07 61.41 46.79
CA MET A 1 53.23 61.36 45.87
C MET A 1 54.43 60.96 46.69
N SER A 2 55.31 60.08 46.18
CA SER A 2 56.65 59.73 46.73
C SER A 2 56.66 59.10 48.15
N PHE A 3 57.61 58.25 48.59
CA PHE A 3 58.64 57.38 47.96
C PHE A 3 58.38 55.93 48.50
N ARG A 4 58.82 54.78 47.95
CA ARG A 4 60.10 54.30 47.37
C ARG A 4 61.25 54.15 48.37
N ASP A 5 62.01 53.03 48.41
CA ASP A 5 61.72 51.65 47.94
C ASP A 5 61.84 50.67 49.16
N GLU A 6 62.77 49.74 49.45
CA GLU A 6 63.84 49.04 48.69
C GLU A 6 64.35 47.80 49.51
N ASP A 7 64.16 46.56 49.01
CA ASP A 7 65.10 45.39 49.04
C ASP A 7 65.64 44.75 50.38
N LEU A 8 66.17 43.50 50.47
CA LEU A 8 66.37 42.34 49.54
C LEU A 8 66.57 40.99 50.30
N THR A 9 66.99 39.93 49.57
CA THR A 9 67.41 38.55 49.97
C THR A 9 66.30 37.55 50.33
N ASP A 10 66.37 36.24 50.04
CA ASP A 10 67.00 35.44 48.96
C ASP A 10 66.36 34.02 49.04
N GLY A 11 66.38 33.09 48.06
CA GLY A 11 66.80 33.07 46.66
C GLY A 11 66.66 31.64 46.11
N GLY A 12 66.23 31.45 44.85
CA GLY A 12 66.14 30.10 44.25
C GLY A 12 65.09 29.93 43.14
N ASN A 13 65.55 29.55 41.94
CA ASN A 13 64.74 29.32 40.73
C ASN A 13 64.50 27.79 40.52
N GLY A 14 63.36 27.31 39.97
CA GLY A 14 62.13 27.99 39.56
C GLY A 14 61.07 27.06 38.91
N SER A 15 59.84 27.59 38.72
CA SER A 15 58.76 27.13 37.81
C SER A 15 58.09 25.73 37.98
N LEU A 16 57.02 25.68 38.79
CA LEU A 16 55.66 25.17 38.47
C LEU A 16 55.45 23.85 37.67
N LYS A 17 54.95 22.78 38.33
CA LYS A 17 53.85 21.88 37.81
C LYS A 17 53.31 20.80 38.79
N LYS A 18 51.98 20.84 39.03
CA LYS A 18 50.99 19.74 39.27
C LYS A 18 51.11 18.68 40.40
N SER A 19 49.91 18.35 40.93
CA SER A 19 49.48 17.04 41.52
C SER A 19 49.90 16.79 42.99
N LYS A 20 49.18 16.07 43.88
CA LYS A 20 47.95 15.20 43.91
C LYS A 20 47.20 15.51 45.25
N LYS A 21 46.04 14.94 45.67
CA LYS A 21 45.48 13.59 45.54
C LYS A 21 43.98 13.52 45.98
N LYS A 22 43.13 12.86 45.17
CA LYS A 22 41.85 12.17 45.48
C LYS A 22 40.98 12.57 46.71
N LEU A 23 39.72 12.91 46.43
CA LEU A 23 38.57 12.15 46.95
C LEU A 23 37.96 11.29 45.83
N LYS A 24 37.07 10.35 46.14
CA LYS A 24 36.60 9.30 45.21
C LYS A 24 35.11 9.00 45.42
N GLY A 25 34.32 9.03 44.35
CA GLY A 25 32.91 8.63 44.30
C GLY A 25 32.53 8.26 42.85
N GLU A 26 31.45 7.51 42.66
CA GLU A 26 30.98 7.06 41.34
C GLU A 26 30.55 8.23 40.43
N SER A 27 30.61 8.13 39.10
CA SER A 27 30.63 6.91 38.27
C SER A 27 31.66 6.96 37.13
N ALA A 28 32.31 5.82 36.87
CA ALA A 28 33.37 5.69 35.86
C ALA A 28 33.29 4.35 35.09
N TRP A 29 32.06 3.87 34.84
CA TRP A 29 31.79 2.64 34.08
C TRP A 29 30.61 2.80 33.12
N ARG A 30 30.85 3.53 32.03
CA ARG A 30 30.26 3.24 30.72
C ARG A 30 31.36 3.41 29.67
N PRO A 31 31.69 2.40 28.88
CA PRO A 31 32.29 2.65 27.57
C PRO A 31 31.29 3.49 26.76
N GLU A 32 31.75 4.55 26.09
CA GLU A 32 31.07 4.95 24.85
C GLU A 32 31.30 3.81 23.86
N GLY A 33 30.33 2.89 23.79
CA GLY A 33 30.26 1.94 22.68
C GLY A 33 30.16 2.71 21.35
N PRO A 34 30.47 2.08 20.21
CA PRO A 34 30.32 2.72 18.91
C PRO A 34 28.91 3.30 18.80
N ARG A 35 28.82 4.62 18.65
CA ARG A 35 27.53 5.34 18.56
C ARG A 35 26.71 4.70 17.46
N ASP A 36 25.45 4.39 17.76
CA ASP A 36 24.55 3.70 16.83
C ASP A 36 24.65 4.37 15.44
N PRO A 37 25.10 3.65 14.39
CA PRO A 37 25.26 4.21 13.05
C PRO A 37 23.98 4.84 12.52
N PHE A 38 22.81 4.37 12.97
CA PHE A 38 21.52 4.95 12.61
C PHE A 38 21.22 6.22 13.39
N ALA A 39 21.54 6.31 14.69
CA ALA A 39 21.47 7.57 15.43
C ALA A 39 22.47 8.62 14.91
N LEU A 40 23.63 8.17 14.40
CA LEU A 40 24.60 9.04 13.72
C LEU A 40 24.04 9.52 12.37
N LEU A 41 23.43 8.64 11.57
CA LEU A 41 22.75 8.98 10.32
C LEU A 41 21.59 9.97 10.55
N ASP A 42 20.70 9.67 11.51
CA ASP A 42 19.56 10.52 11.91
C ASP A 42 20.03 11.93 12.37
N SER A 43 21.29 12.08 12.80
CA SER A 43 21.91 13.36 13.19
C SER A 43 22.58 14.15 12.05
N LEU A 44 22.71 13.57 10.86
CA LEU A 44 23.27 14.27 9.69
C LEU A 44 22.22 15.16 9.01
N PRO A 45 22.62 16.23 8.30
CA PRO A 45 21.71 16.98 7.42
C PRO A 45 21.04 16.05 6.40
N GLU A 46 19.73 16.19 6.20
CA GLU A 46 18.89 15.23 5.45
C GLU A 46 19.39 14.94 4.02
N LYS A 47 20.00 15.92 3.35
CA LYS A 47 20.64 15.71 2.04
C LYS A 47 21.77 14.68 2.09
N LYS A 48 22.60 14.72 3.13
CA LYS A 48 23.65 13.71 3.37
C LYS A 48 23.06 12.37 3.79
N GLN A 49 21.92 12.37 4.52
CA GLN A 49 21.20 11.14 4.79
C GLN A 49 20.75 10.48 3.48
N GLN A 50 20.13 11.22 2.55
CA GLN A 50 19.73 10.73 1.23
C GLN A 50 20.91 10.23 0.39
N GLU A 51 22.05 10.95 0.37
CA GLU A 51 23.26 10.52 -0.33
C GLU A 51 23.77 9.16 0.21
N ILE A 52 23.83 9.01 1.53
CA ILE A 52 24.21 7.76 2.20
C ILE A 52 23.16 6.65 1.99
N GLN A 53 21.86 6.96 2.07
CA GLN A 53 20.77 6.01 1.87
C GLN A 53 20.71 5.50 0.43
N ARG A 54 20.96 6.35 -0.57
CA ARG A 54 21.07 5.95 -1.98
C ARG A 54 22.29 5.06 -2.22
N ALA A 55 23.43 5.38 -1.62
CA ALA A 55 24.60 4.51 -1.65
C ALA A 55 24.32 3.16 -0.96
N LEU A 56 23.71 3.17 0.23
CA LEU A 56 23.30 1.95 0.95
C LEU A 56 22.28 1.14 0.16
N HIS A 57 21.33 1.75 -0.57
CA HIS A 57 20.39 1.05 -1.44
C HIS A 57 21.11 0.35 -2.61
N LEU A 58 22.12 0.99 -3.22
CA LEU A 58 22.97 0.40 -4.25
C LEU A 58 23.84 -0.75 -3.72
N PHE A 59 24.28 -0.71 -2.46
CA PHE A 59 25.01 -1.81 -1.80
C PHE A 59 24.09 -2.86 -1.14
N SER A 60 22.80 -2.58 -0.96
CA SER A 60 21.82 -3.43 -0.28
C SER A 60 21.29 -4.56 -1.18
N LEU A 61 22.22 -5.30 -1.81
CA LEU A 61 21.96 -6.59 -2.45
C LEU A 61 21.76 -7.72 -1.42
N GLY A 62 21.16 -7.39 -0.27
CA GLY A 62 20.62 -8.37 0.67
C GLY A 62 19.40 -9.08 0.08
N THR A 63 19.02 -10.22 0.64
CA THR A 63 17.91 -11.03 0.12
C THR A 63 16.56 -10.31 0.25
N SER A 64 16.16 -9.61 -0.81
CA SER A 64 14.80 -9.13 -1.00
C SER A 64 13.81 -10.31 -1.04
N LEU A 65 12.56 -10.04 -0.70
CA LEU A 65 11.49 -11.02 -0.95
C LEU A 65 11.34 -11.22 -2.47
N PRO A 66 11.07 -12.44 -2.96
CA PRO A 66 10.97 -12.72 -4.39
C PRO A 66 9.99 -11.81 -5.12
N LYS A 67 10.43 -11.11 -6.17
CA LYS A 67 9.57 -10.32 -7.06
C LYS A 67 9.31 -11.02 -8.40
N THR A 68 9.92 -12.19 -8.63
CA THR A 68 9.60 -13.06 -9.77
C THR A 68 9.35 -14.52 -9.37
N LEU A 69 8.56 -15.25 -10.17
CA LEU A 69 8.36 -16.70 -10.03
C LEU A 69 9.68 -17.50 -10.10
N ARG A 70 10.73 -16.95 -10.74
CA ARG A 70 12.06 -17.58 -10.85
C ARG A 70 12.87 -17.46 -9.55
N GLU A 71 12.72 -16.37 -8.82
CA GLU A 71 13.24 -16.23 -7.45
C GLU A 71 12.42 -17.06 -6.46
N ALA A 72 11.08 -17.05 -6.60
CA ALA A 72 10.17 -17.74 -5.70
C ALA A 72 10.44 -19.26 -5.65
N LYS A 73 10.64 -19.89 -6.80
CA LYS A 73 11.04 -21.31 -6.90
C LYS A 73 12.40 -21.66 -6.27
N LYS A 74 13.16 -20.66 -5.80
CA LYS A 74 14.43 -20.83 -5.06
C LYS A 74 14.36 -20.40 -3.59
N HIS A 75 13.20 -19.92 -3.12
CA HIS A 75 13.03 -19.34 -1.80
C HIS A 75 12.33 -20.33 -0.83
N THR A 76 12.72 -20.33 0.45
CA THR A 76 12.20 -21.27 1.47
C THR A 76 11.18 -20.58 2.37
N TYR A 77 9.89 -20.77 2.11
CA TYR A 77 8.79 -20.02 2.72
C TYR A 77 8.32 -20.59 4.07
N ARG A 78 9.23 -20.74 5.04
CA ARG A 78 9.02 -21.42 6.34
C ARG A 78 7.74 -21.06 7.11
N PHE A 79 7.11 -19.92 6.83
CA PHE A 79 5.77 -19.57 7.30
C PHE A 79 4.67 -20.21 6.44
N TRP A 80 4.59 -19.86 5.15
CA TRP A 80 3.56 -20.33 4.19
C TRP A 80 3.60 -21.84 3.94
N ASP A 81 4.74 -22.48 4.14
CA ASP A 81 4.85 -23.95 4.17
C ASP A 81 3.89 -24.55 5.22
N THR A 82 3.69 -23.85 6.35
CA THR A 82 2.76 -24.24 7.44
C THR A 82 1.33 -23.68 7.31
N GLN A 83 0.98 -23.04 6.20
CA GLN A 83 -0.35 -22.42 6.00
C GLN A 83 -1.17 -23.19 4.95
N PRO A 84 -2.52 -23.14 5.04
CA PRO A 84 -3.43 -23.75 4.06
C PRO A 84 -3.47 -22.92 2.77
N VAL A 85 -2.40 -23.01 1.99
CA VAL A 85 -2.23 -22.42 0.65
C VAL A 85 -1.51 -23.43 -0.25
N PRO A 86 -1.78 -23.46 -1.57
CA PRO A 86 -1.08 -24.35 -2.51
C PRO A 86 0.42 -24.05 -2.56
N LYS A 87 1.26 -25.06 -2.79
CA LYS A 87 2.72 -24.91 -2.83
C LYS A 87 3.22 -24.64 -4.25
N LEU A 88 4.41 -24.04 -4.35
CA LEU A 88 4.96 -23.55 -5.61
C LEU A 88 5.37 -24.72 -6.52
N GLY A 89 4.51 -25.04 -7.48
CA GLY A 89 4.70 -26.16 -8.42
C GLY A 89 3.57 -27.20 -8.39
N ASP A 90 2.62 -27.07 -7.47
CA ASP A 90 1.42 -27.92 -7.44
C ASP A 90 0.54 -27.64 -8.68
N ASN A 91 0.25 -28.67 -9.47
CA ASN A 91 -0.73 -28.58 -10.55
C ASN A 91 -2.15 -28.68 -9.98
N VAL A 92 -2.69 -27.55 -9.50
CA VAL A 92 -4.04 -27.48 -8.94
C VAL A 92 -5.10 -27.62 -10.03
N THR A 93 -5.88 -28.70 -9.96
CA THR A 93 -7.09 -28.93 -10.78
C THR A 93 -8.37 -29.01 -9.94
N ALA A 94 -8.26 -29.14 -8.62
CA ALA A 94 -9.40 -29.17 -7.70
C ALA A 94 -9.91 -27.76 -7.38
N HIS A 95 -11.18 -27.66 -6.99
CA HIS A 95 -11.83 -26.43 -6.52
C HIS A 95 -12.35 -26.66 -5.09
N GLY A 96 -12.10 -25.72 -4.16
CA GLY A 96 -12.68 -25.77 -2.81
C GLY A 96 -11.70 -25.43 -1.67
N PRO A 97 -12.09 -25.64 -0.40
CA PRO A 97 -11.22 -25.41 0.75
C PRO A 97 -10.07 -26.42 0.83
N ILE A 98 -8.92 -25.98 1.38
CA ILE A 98 -7.74 -26.84 1.58
C ILE A 98 -7.82 -27.60 2.91
N VAL A 99 -8.42 -26.98 3.92
CA VAL A 99 -8.71 -27.53 5.25
C VAL A 99 -10.16 -27.19 5.60
N GLY A 100 -10.91 -28.19 6.08
CA GLY A 100 -12.30 -28.01 6.52
C GLY A 100 -12.43 -27.12 7.76
N SER A 101 -13.67 -26.74 8.08
CA SER A 101 -14.02 -25.95 9.27
C SER A 101 -14.09 -26.76 10.57
N GLU A 102 -13.65 -28.02 10.57
CA GLU A 102 -13.74 -28.94 11.69
C GLU A 102 -12.53 -28.79 12.62
N GLY A 103 -12.67 -27.98 13.66
CA GLY A 103 -11.67 -27.84 14.72
C GLY A 103 -12.02 -26.80 15.77
N SER A 104 -11.52 -27.00 17.00
CA SER A 104 -11.60 -25.96 18.04
C SER A 104 -10.69 -24.79 17.65
N ILE A 105 -11.25 -23.58 17.61
CA ILE A 105 -10.51 -22.34 17.37
C ILE A 105 -9.99 -21.83 18.71
N ARG A 106 -8.76 -21.33 18.74
CA ARG A 106 -8.16 -20.75 19.96
C ARG A 106 -8.88 -19.46 20.37
N ASP A 107 -9.51 -19.46 21.56
CA ASP A 107 -10.17 -18.28 22.13
C ASP A 107 -9.20 -17.16 22.55
N GLU A 108 -8.04 -17.54 23.09
CA GLU A 108 -6.99 -16.60 23.49
C GLU A 108 -6.22 -16.01 22.29
N PRO A 109 -5.79 -14.74 22.34
CA PRO A 109 -4.84 -14.17 21.36
C PRO A 109 -3.52 -14.93 21.27
N TYR A 110 -2.86 -14.87 20.11
CA TYR A 110 -1.50 -15.39 19.95
C TYR A 110 -0.49 -14.61 20.80
N THR A 111 0.48 -15.30 21.41
CA THR A 111 1.50 -14.69 22.27
C THR A 111 2.43 -13.76 21.49
N LEU A 112 2.53 -12.50 21.94
CA LEU A 112 3.52 -11.52 21.46
C LEU A 112 4.82 -11.60 22.29
N PRO A 113 5.96 -11.11 21.76
CA PRO A 113 7.18 -10.96 22.56
C PRO A 113 6.97 -10.00 23.75
N PRO A 114 7.75 -10.14 24.85
CA PRO A 114 7.68 -9.24 26.00
C PRO A 114 7.81 -7.76 25.61
N GLY A 115 7.03 -6.89 26.25
CA GLY A 115 7.00 -5.45 25.97
C GLY A 115 6.09 -5.04 24.80
N PHE A 116 5.39 -5.97 24.14
CA PHE A 116 4.35 -5.69 23.15
C PHE A 116 2.97 -6.15 23.62
N SER A 117 1.91 -5.48 23.18
CA SER A 117 0.53 -5.85 23.45
C SER A 117 -0.32 -5.74 22.18
N TRP A 118 -1.31 -6.62 22.05
CA TRP A 118 -2.38 -6.45 21.08
C TRP A 118 -3.18 -5.19 21.37
N ASP A 119 -3.71 -4.60 20.31
CA ASP A 119 -4.75 -3.60 20.35
C ASP A 119 -5.81 -3.94 19.29
N THR A 120 -7.00 -3.37 19.44
CA THR A 120 -8.10 -3.48 18.47
C THR A 120 -8.49 -2.07 18.11
N LEU A 121 -8.08 -1.61 16.93
CA LEU A 121 -8.15 -0.20 16.59
C LEU A 121 -9.60 0.21 16.29
N ASP A 122 -10.20 0.99 17.18
CA ASP A 122 -11.43 1.70 16.88
C ASP A 122 -11.14 2.83 15.87
N LEU A 123 -11.35 2.53 14.59
CA LEU A 123 -11.15 3.48 13.50
C LEU A 123 -12.23 4.57 13.41
N THR A 124 -13.30 4.51 14.23
CA THR A 124 -14.23 5.64 14.38
C THR A 124 -13.60 6.78 15.19
N ASN A 125 -12.57 6.49 16.00
CA ASN A 125 -11.83 7.48 16.77
C ASN A 125 -10.78 8.21 15.89
N PRO A 126 -10.92 9.55 15.67
CA PRO A 126 -10.00 10.29 14.80
C PRO A 126 -8.55 10.35 15.28
N CYS A 127 -8.28 10.06 16.56
CA CYS A 127 -6.91 9.98 17.07
C CYS A 127 -6.25 8.66 16.65
N ILE A 128 -6.98 7.54 16.78
CA ILE A 128 -6.48 6.21 16.40
C ILE A 128 -6.30 6.13 14.87
N MET A 129 -7.21 6.72 14.09
CA MET A 129 -7.04 6.84 12.64
C MET A 129 -5.75 7.59 12.27
N LYS A 130 -5.44 8.70 12.96
CA LYS A 130 -4.19 9.47 12.73
C LYS A 130 -2.93 8.70 13.13
N GLU A 131 -2.97 7.89 14.18
CA GLU A 131 -1.87 6.97 14.52
C GLU A 131 -1.64 5.93 13.41
N LEU A 132 -2.71 5.40 12.82
CA LEU A 132 -2.63 4.45 11.71
C LEU A 132 -2.07 5.12 10.44
N CYS A 133 -2.52 6.33 10.10
CA CYS A 133 -1.93 7.14 9.02
C CYS A 133 -0.41 7.32 9.22
N SER A 134 0.06 7.69 10.41
CA SER A 134 1.50 7.83 10.73
C SER A 134 2.24 6.51 10.54
N LEU A 135 1.72 5.39 11.08
CA LEU A 135 2.35 4.08 10.90
C LEU A 135 2.53 3.74 9.41
N LEU A 136 1.47 3.88 8.61
CA LEU A 136 1.48 3.50 7.19
C LEU A 136 2.36 4.43 6.35
N ASN A 137 2.25 5.75 6.52
CA ASN A 137 3.02 6.74 5.76
C ASN A 137 4.54 6.67 6.05
N GLU A 138 4.92 6.26 7.26
CA GLU A 138 6.32 6.03 7.64
C GLU A 138 6.85 4.64 7.24
N ASN A 139 5.99 3.60 7.22
CA ASN A 139 6.42 2.20 7.27
C ASN A 139 5.73 1.19 6.32
N TYR A 140 4.79 1.57 5.45
CA TYR A 140 4.14 0.60 4.54
C TYR A 140 5.07 0.18 3.40
N MET A 141 5.62 1.13 2.64
CA MET A 141 6.51 0.85 1.51
C MET A 141 7.85 0.21 1.91
N GLU A 142 8.38 -0.69 1.06
CA GLU A 142 9.74 -1.24 1.22
C GLU A 142 10.83 -0.28 0.69
N ASP A 143 10.64 0.27 -0.51
CA ASP A 143 11.61 1.11 -1.20
C ASP A 143 11.76 2.47 -0.48
N ASP A 144 12.91 2.70 0.17
CA ASP A 144 13.23 3.92 0.93
C ASP A 144 14.27 4.79 0.18
N ASP A 145 14.06 4.98 -1.14
CA ASP A 145 14.89 5.87 -1.97
C ASP A 145 14.79 7.36 -1.58
N ASN A 146 13.84 7.65 -0.70
CA ASN A 146 13.49 8.94 -0.12
C ASN A 146 13.22 10.02 -1.18
N THR A 147 12.62 9.64 -2.30
CA THR A 147 12.05 10.55 -3.31
C THR A 147 10.54 10.72 -3.16
N ILE A 148 9.80 9.62 -3.04
CA ILE A 148 8.33 9.60 -3.02
C ILE A 148 7.85 8.52 -2.04
N ARG A 149 6.86 8.83 -1.20
CA ARG A 149 6.17 7.86 -0.33
C ARG A 149 4.66 7.97 -0.49
N LEU A 150 3.92 6.89 -0.27
CA LEU A 150 2.46 6.92 -0.17
C LEU A 150 2.03 7.84 0.98
N ASP A 151 0.89 8.52 0.81
CA ASP A 151 0.35 9.46 1.78
C ASP A 151 -1.14 9.15 2.02
N PHE A 152 -1.40 8.19 2.89
CA PHE A 152 -2.75 7.73 3.28
C PHE A 152 -3.45 8.82 4.10
N SER A 153 -4.61 9.26 3.61
CA SER A 153 -5.51 10.17 4.32
C SER A 153 -6.48 9.41 5.24
N SER A 154 -7.13 10.11 6.17
CA SER A 154 -8.09 9.47 7.09
C SER A 154 -9.34 8.97 6.34
N GLU A 155 -9.72 9.72 5.30
CA GLU A 155 -10.89 9.52 4.45
C GLU A 155 -10.68 8.30 3.53
N TYR A 156 -9.47 8.14 2.97
CA TYR A 156 -9.11 6.94 2.21
C TYR A 156 -9.06 5.70 3.11
N LEU A 157 -8.45 5.79 4.30
CA LEU A 157 -8.40 4.67 5.24
C LEU A 157 -9.80 4.27 5.74
N GLN A 158 -10.68 5.24 6.05
CA GLN A 158 -12.09 4.98 6.35
C GLN A 158 -12.78 4.26 5.19
N TRP A 159 -12.56 4.68 3.94
CA TRP A 159 -13.14 4.02 2.78
C TRP A 159 -12.64 2.58 2.59
N VAL A 160 -11.33 2.30 2.71
CA VAL A 160 -10.83 0.92 2.50
C VAL A 160 -10.98 0.00 3.72
N LEU A 161 -11.08 0.52 4.95
CA LEU A 161 -11.15 -0.28 6.18
C LEU A 161 -12.53 -0.37 6.84
N GLN A 162 -13.48 0.52 6.50
CA GLN A 162 -14.82 0.56 7.10
C GLN A 162 -15.96 0.50 6.04
N PRO A 163 -16.01 -0.55 5.19
CA PRO A 163 -17.20 -0.84 4.38
C PRO A 163 -18.38 -1.32 5.26
N PRO A 164 -19.58 -1.51 4.66
CA PRO A 164 -20.68 -2.22 5.32
C PRO A 164 -20.25 -3.54 5.95
N ASP A 165 -20.90 -3.88 7.07
CA ASP A 165 -20.68 -5.09 7.87
C ASP A 165 -19.25 -5.26 8.43
N CYS A 166 -18.40 -4.22 8.31
CA CYS A 166 -17.04 -4.24 8.85
C CYS A 166 -17.00 -4.49 10.36
N GLN A 167 -15.91 -5.09 10.79
CA GLN A 167 -15.78 -5.70 12.11
C GLN A 167 -14.57 -5.12 12.82
N SER A 168 -14.77 -4.31 13.87
CA SER A 168 -13.67 -3.66 14.58
C SER A 168 -12.64 -4.66 15.13
N GLN A 169 -13.06 -5.87 15.55
CA GLN A 169 -12.10 -6.88 15.99
C GLN A 169 -11.09 -7.31 14.92
N TRP A 170 -11.35 -7.10 13.63
CA TRP A 170 -10.42 -7.42 12.55
C TRP A 170 -9.37 -6.32 12.30
N HIS A 171 -9.52 -5.12 12.88
CA HIS A 171 -8.50 -4.05 12.84
C HIS A 171 -7.41 -4.30 13.90
N CYS A 172 -6.49 -5.23 13.59
CA CYS A 172 -5.52 -5.78 14.54
C CYS A 172 -4.27 -4.90 14.68
N GLY A 173 -4.15 -4.17 15.79
CA GLY A 173 -2.97 -3.37 16.12
C GLY A 173 -1.99 -4.12 17.02
N VAL A 174 -0.70 -3.75 16.94
CA VAL A 174 0.34 -4.11 17.93
C VAL A 174 0.98 -2.84 18.45
N ARG A 175 0.94 -2.64 19.77
CA ARG A 175 1.55 -1.50 20.47
C ARG A 175 2.72 -1.92 21.34
N VAL A 176 3.65 -1.01 21.55
CA VAL A 176 4.69 -1.13 22.59
C VAL A 176 4.05 -0.80 23.95
N GLN A 177 4.19 -1.68 24.94
CA GLN A 177 3.49 -1.57 26.23
C GLN A 177 3.85 -0.31 27.03
N THR A 178 5.11 0.14 26.95
CA THR A 178 5.67 1.20 27.80
C THR A 178 5.32 2.62 27.34
N ASN A 179 5.26 2.88 26.03
CA ASN A 179 4.97 4.20 25.45
C ASN A 179 3.71 4.22 24.56
N LYS A 180 3.00 3.10 24.47
CA LYS A 180 1.79 2.87 23.65
C LYS A 180 1.95 3.09 22.14
N LYS A 181 3.15 3.34 21.59
CA LYS A 181 3.33 3.57 20.14
C LYS A 181 2.83 2.35 19.35
N LEU A 182 1.96 2.61 18.36
CA LEU A 182 1.55 1.63 17.36
C LEU A 182 2.74 1.28 16.44
N VAL A 183 3.04 -0.02 16.29
CA VAL A 183 4.23 -0.52 15.59
C VAL A 183 3.98 -1.70 14.64
N GLY A 184 2.76 -2.23 14.63
CA GLY A 184 2.29 -3.20 13.65
C GLY A 184 0.79 -3.08 13.46
N PHE A 185 0.31 -3.37 12.26
CA PHE A 185 -1.10 -3.37 11.91
C PHE A 185 -1.40 -4.43 10.84
N VAL A 186 -2.60 -5.01 10.90
CA VAL A 186 -3.22 -5.69 9.76
C VAL A 186 -4.74 -5.61 9.92
N ALA A 187 -5.46 -5.50 8.81
CA ALA A 187 -6.92 -5.48 8.80
C ALA A 187 -7.49 -6.65 8.01
N ALA A 188 -8.76 -6.96 8.27
CA ALA A 188 -9.63 -7.61 7.29
C ALA A 188 -10.98 -6.88 7.20
N VAL A 189 -11.61 -6.95 6.04
CA VAL A 189 -12.98 -6.47 5.79
C VAL A 189 -13.81 -7.60 5.18
N PRO A 190 -15.14 -7.65 5.36
CA PRO A 190 -15.98 -8.66 4.70
C PRO A 190 -15.86 -8.54 3.18
N ALA A 191 -15.86 -9.67 2.49
CA ALA A 191 -15.85 -9.75 1.04
C ALA A 191 -16.57 -11.01 0.58
N ASP A 192 -17.70 -10.85 -0.09
CA ASP A 192 -18.35 -11.94 -0.83
C ASP A 192 -17.71 -12.00 -2.22
N VAL A 193 -17.14 -13.15 -2.57
CA VAL A 193 -16.29 -13.29 -3.77
C VAL A 193 -16.71 -14.54 -4.54
N ARG A 194 -16.92 -14.38 -5.85
CA ARG A 194 -17.07 -15.49 -6.79
C ARG A 194 -15.70 -16.00 -7.22
N VAL A 195 -15.49 -17.31 -7.13
CA VAL A 195 -14.28 -18.02 -7.54
C VAL A 195 -14.69 -19.17 -8.45
N TYR A 196 -14.53 -18.99 -9.77
CA TYR A 196 -15.20 -19.79 -10.80
C TYR A 196 -16.71 -19.89 -10.50
N GLU A 197 -17.32 -21.07 -10.57
CA GLU A 197 -18.75 -21.28 -10.32
C GLU A 197 -19.17 -21.18 -8.84
N THR A 198 -18.26 -20.86 -7.92
CA THR A 198 -18.52 -20.87 -6.47
C THR A 198 -18.48 -19.47 -5.86
N GLU A 199 -19.62 -19.01 -5.36
CA GLU A 199 -19.69 -17.81 -4.52
C GLU A 199 -19.35 -18.16 -3.07
N LYS A 200 -18.51 -17.35 -2.44
CA LYS A 200 -18.01 -17.62 -1.10
C LYS A 200 -17.86 -16.33 -0.29
N GLN A 201 -18.61 -16.24 0.81
CA GLN A 201 -18.35 -15.27 1.85
C GLN A 201 -16.98 -15.54 2.48
N MET A 202 -16.12 -14.53 2.46
CA MET A 202 -14.76 -14.56 2.97
C MET A 202 -14.38 -13.17 3.51
N VAL A 203 -13.09 -12.93 3.75
CA VAL A 203 -12.59 -11.60 4.07
C VAL A 203 -11.49 -11.16 3.11
N HIS A 204 -11.38 -9.86 2.85
CA HIS A 204 -10.23 -9.28 2.18
C HIS A 204 -9.24 -8.76 3.24
N VAL A 205 -8.02 -9.31 3.27
CA VAL A 205 -6.93 -8.87 4.16
C VAL A 205 -6.26 -7.61 3.59
N ARG A 206 -6.14 -6.57 4.40
CA ARG A 206 -5.69 -5.22 3.99
C ARG A 206 -4.56 -4.68 4.86
N LEU A 207 -3.72 -3.82 4.27
CA LEU A 207 -2.77 -2.92 4.96
C LEU A 207 -1.87 -3.60 6.01
N LEU A 208 -1.32 -4.78 5.69
CA LEU A 208 -0.32 -5.45 6.55
C LEU A 208 0.94 -4.59 6.66
N CYS A 209 1.17 -4.01 7.84
CA CYS A 209 2.29 -3.10 8.10
C CYS A 209 3.08 -3.51 9.35
N VAL A 210 4.41 -3.44 9.26
CA VAL A 210 5.34 -3.60 10.38
C VAL A 210 6.34 -2.45 10.36
N HIS A 211 6.41 -1.71 11.46
CA HIS A 211 7.32 -0.58 11.66
C HIS A 211 8.76 -0.97 11.31
N LYS A 212 9.47 -0.15 10.52
CA LYS A 212 10.76 -0.49 9.88
C LYS A 212 11.78 -1.11 10.85
N LYS A 213 11.95 -0.52 12.04
CA LYS A 213 12.85 -1.01 13.12
C LYS A 213 12.47 -2.38 13.73
N LEU A 214 11.33 -2.98 13.34
CA LEU A 214 10.83 -4.30 13.75
C LEU A 214 10.64 -5.30 12.58
N ARG A 215 10.93 -4.91 11.33
CA ARG A 215 10.96 -5.83 10.19
C ARG A 215 11.98 -6.97 10.41
N GLN A 216 11.85 -8.06 9.68
CA GLN A 216 12.61 -9.32 9.81
C GLN A 216 12.47 -10.07 11.17
N LYS A 217 11.96 -9.45 12.24
CA LYS A 217 11.74 -10.07 13.57
C LYS A 217 10.47 -10.95 13.66
N ARG A 218 10.06 -11.56 12.53
CA ARG A 218 8.87 -12.44 12.39
C ARG A 218 7.51 -11.87 12.86
N MET A 219 7.37 -10.55 13.00
CA MET A 219 6.11 -9.94 13.45
C MET A 219 4.94 -10.17 12.48
N ALA A 220 5.15 -10.09 11.15
CA ALA A 220 4.10 -10.31 10.16
C ALA A 220 3.42 -11.71 10.24
N PRO A 221 4.17 -12.83 10.33
CA PRO A 221 3.61 -14.14 10.70
C PRO A 221 2.70 -14.19 11.94
N VAL A 222 2.95 -13.35 12.94
CA VAL A 222 2.12 -13.29 14.17
C VAL A 222 0.88 -12.43 13.95
N LEU A 223 1.00 -11.31 13.24
CA LEU A 223 -0.13 -10.48 12.78
C LEU A 223 -1.13 -11.31 11.95
N ILE A 224 -0.63 -12.07 10.96
CA ILE A 224 -1.46 -12.93 10.10
C ILE A 224 -2.19 -13.98 10.94
N ARG A 225 -1.48 -14.70 11.82
CA ARG A 225 -2.09 -15.76 12.65
C ARG A 225 -3.16 -15.25 13.62
N GLU A 226 -2.96 -14.08 14.23
CA GLU A 226 -3.98 -13.46 15.07
C GLU A 226 -5.19 -12.99 14.25
N LEU A 227 -4.98 -12.40 13.07
CA LEU A 227 -6.09 -12.03 12.19
C LEU A 227 -6.89 -13.26 11.75
N THR A 228 -6.23 -14.32 11.27
CA THR A 228 -6.89 -15.59 10.94
C THR A 228 -7.70 -16.12 12.12
N ARG A 229 -7.17 -16.07 13.35
CA ARG A 229 -7.90 -16.49 14.55
C ARG A 229 -9.18 -15.68 14.78
N ARG A 230 -9.10 -14.34 14.66
CA ARG A 230 -10.26 -13.44 14.84
C ARG A 230 -11.28 -13.50 13.69
N VAL A 231 -10.87 -13.96 12.51
CA VAL A 231 -11.74 -14.22 11.35
C VAL A 231 -12.44 -15.59 11.51
N ASN A 232 -11.68 -16.64 11.86
CA ASN A 232 -12.22 -17.97 12.17
C ASN A 232 -13.24 -17.93 13.31
N LEU A 233 -13.01 -17.14 14.37
CA LEU A 233 -13.98 -16.93 15.47
C LEU A 233 -15.33 -16.30 15.04
N ARG A 234 -15.46 -15.87 13.78
CA ARG A 234 -16.73 -15.43 13.19
C ARG A 234 -17.28 -16.42 12.15
N GLY A 235 -16.73 -17.64 12.07
CA GLY A 235 -17.17 -18.69 11.14
C GLY A 235 -16.65 -18.55 9.71
N LEU A 236 -15.77 -17.58 9.44
CA LEU A 236 -15.16 -17.39 8.12
C LEU A 236 -13.76 -18.02 8.11
N TYR A 237 -13.48 -18.85 7.09
CA TYR A 237 -12.25 -19.64 7.01
C TYR A 237 -11.41 -19.36 5.76
N GLN A 238 -11.94 -18.57 4.82
CA GLN A 238 -11.29 -18.16 3.58
C GLN A 238 -10.91 -16.67 3.65
N ALA A 239 -9.92 -16.27 2.87
CA ALA A 239 -9.63 -14.87 2.62
C ALA A 239 -9.05 -14.62 1.23
N VAL A 240 -9.27 -13.43 0.66
CA VAL A 240 -8.57 -12.93 -0.53
C VAL A 240 -7.54 -11.87 -0.13
N TYR A 241 -6.40 -11.85 -0.81
CA TYR A 241 -5.36 -10.84 -0.62
C TYR A 241 -4.46 -10.70 -1.86
N THR A 242 -3.72 -9.60 -1.93
CA THR A 242 -2.74 -9.33 -2.98
C THR A 242 -1.38 -8.93 -2.43
N ALA A 243 -0.31 -9.13 -3.20
CA ALA A 243 1.03 -8.64 -2.87
C ALA A 243 1.84 -8.26 -4.14
N ASP A 244 2.83 -7.37 -3.99
CA ASP A 244 3.83 -7.04 -5.03
C ASP A 244 5.06 -7.98 -5.00
N ILE A 245 5.02 -8.96 -4.09
CA ILE A 245 5.99 -10.04 -3.93
C ILE A 245 5.32 -11.39 -4.21
N VAL A 246 6.10 -12.35 -4.69
CA VAL A 246 5.62 -13.69 -4.99
C VAL A 246 5.70 -14.57 -3.74
N LEU A 247 4.53 -15.06 -3.33
CA LEU A 247 4.30 -16.05 -2.26
C LEU A 247 3.76 -17.37 -2.86
N PRO A 248 3.80 -18.50 -2.12
CA PRO A 248 3.10 -19.74 -2.51
C PRO A 248 1.58 -19.58 -2.35
N THR A 249 0.75 -19.68 -3.40
CA THR A 249 1.05 -19.69 -4.85
C THR A 249 0.06 -18.74 -5.52
N PRO A 250 0.49 -17.87 -6.47
CA PRO A 250 -0.40 -16.86 -7.02
C PRO A 250 -1.47 -17.49 -7.93
N LEU A 251 -2.72 -17.13 -7.68
CA LEU A 251 -3.88 -17.53 -8.47
C LEU A 251 -3.90 -16.81 -9.84
N SER A 252 -3.50 -15.54 -9.84
CA SER A 252 -3.20 -14.76 -11.05
C SER A 252 -2.04 -13.79 -10.77
N SER A 253 -1.53 -13.15 -11.82
CA SER A 253 -0.37 -12.25 -11.74
C SER A 253 -0.44 -11.16 -12.80
N CYS A 254 -0.97 -10.02 -12.39
CA CYS A 254 -1.29 -8.87 -13.23
C CYS A 254 -0.15 -7.85 -13.19
N ARG A 255 0.01 -7.02 -14.21
CA ARG A 255 0.98 -5.91 -14.25
C ARG A 255 0.28 -4.58 -14.07
N LEU A 256 0.92 -3.67 -13.35
CA LEU A 256 0.48 -2.29 -13.31
C LEU A 256 0.90 -1.60 -14.62
N TRP A 257 0.00 -0.82 -15.20
CA TRP A 257 0.23 0.04 -16.35
C TRP A 257 0.02 1.50 -15.95
N HIS A 258 0.73 2.42 -16.59
CA HIS A 258 0.72 3.83 -16.22
C HIS A 258 0.64 4.78 -17.42
N ARG A 259 -0.14 5.85 -17.28
CA ARG A 259 -0.42 6.86 -18.30
C ARG A 259 -0.14 8.26 -17.76
N PRO A 260 0.94 8.94 -18.20
CA PRO A 260 1.30 10.28 -17.72
C PRO A 260 0.27 11.34 -18.12
N LEU A 261 -0.38 11.99 -17.14
CA LEU A 261 -1.30 13.12 -17.37
C LEU A 261 -0.55 14.46 -17.28
N ASN A 262 0.44 14.54 -16.38
CA ASN A 262 1.32 15.68 -16.16
C ASN A 262 2.80 15.30 -16.37
N PRO A 263 3.27 15.10 -17.63
CA PRO A 263 4.64 14.69 -17.91
C PRO A 263 5.71 15.64 -17.33
N ARG A 264 5.42 16.95 -17.24
CA ARG A 264 6.36 17.93 -16.68
C ARG A 264 6.70 17.61 -15.24
N LYS A 265 5.69 17.57 -14.36
CA LYS A 265 5.87 17.29 -12.94
C LYS A 265 6.50 15.91 -12.70
N LEU A 266 6.05 14.90 -13.44
CA LEU A 266 6.57 13.54 -13.35
C LEU A 266 8.06 13.45 -13.73
N MET A 267 8.53 14.24 -14.70
CA MET A 267 9.96 14.34 -15.03
C MET A 267 10.74 15.13 -13.98
N GLU A 268 10.19 16.26 -13.48
CA GLU A 268 10.84 17.11 -12.48
C GLU A 268 11.07 16.38 -11.14
N VAL A 269 10.07 15.64 -10.65
CA VAL A 269 10.20 14.80 -9.44
C VAL A 269 10.97 13.49 -9.67
N ASN A 270 11.45 13.24 -10.90
CA ASN A 270 12.10 12.00 -11.32
C ASN A 270 11.27 10.74 -10.99
N TYR A 271 9.97 10.76 -11.31
CA TYR A 271 9.03 9.70 -10.95
C TYR A 271 9.57 8.30 -11.30
N PRO A 272 9.65 7.37 -10.34
CA PRO A 272 10.34 6.10 -10.50
C PRO A 272 9.99 5.37 -11.79
N ARG A 273 11.04 5.03 -12.54
CA ARG A 273 11.02 4.12 -13.70
C ARG A 273 10.22 4.63 -14.91
N LEU A 274 9.76 5.88 -14.89
CA LEU A 274 9.17 6.59 -16.04
C LEU A 274 10.24 7.03 -17.07
N ARG A 275 11.06 6.07 -17.52
CA ARG A 275 12.19 6.27 -18.45
C ARG A 275 11.72 6.56 -19.88
N GLN A 276 11.17 7.75 -20.10
CA GLN A 276 10.92 8.24 -21.45
C GLN A 276 12.25 8.64 -22.09
N ASN A 277 12.66 7.94 -23.14
CA ASN A 277 13.75 8.35 -24.04
C ASN A 277 13.30 9.52 -24.94
N MET A 278 12.74 10.56 -24.33
CA MET A 278 12.09 11.70 -24.97
C MET A 278 12.36 12.97 -24.16
N ASN A 279 12.58 14.10 -24.84
CA ASN A 279 12.62 15.40 -24.17
C ASN A 279 11.22 15.85 -23.73
N LEU A 280 11.16 16.82 -22.81
CA LEU A 280 9.91 17.32 -22.22
C LEU A 280 8.88 17.80 -23.27
N GLN A 281 9.33 18.44 -24.36
CA GLN A 281 8.43 18.91 -25.42
C GLN A 281 7.77 17.72 -26.16
N ARG A 282 8.54 16.68 -26.50
CA ARG A 282 8.02 15.45 -27.11
C ARG A 282 7.11 14.70 -26.13
N ALA A 283 7.47 14.63 -24.85
CA ALA A 283 6.64 14.03 -23.81
C ALA A 283 5.28 14.73 -23.68
N LEU A 284 5.26 16.07 -23.61
CA LEU A 284 4.02 16.86 -23.54
C LEU A 284 3.15 16.69 -24.80
N LYS A 285 3.75 16.69 -26.00
CA LYS A 285 3.02 16.47 -27.26
C LYS A 285 2.44 15.05 -27.36
N PHE A 286 3.21 14.02 -26.99
CA PHE A 286 2.79 12.62 -27.07
C PHE A 286 1.64 12.30 -26.11
N ASN A 287 1.75 12.79 -24.88
CA ASN A 287 0.79 12.51 -23.80
C ASN A 287 -0.46 13.42 -23.82
N ARG A 288 -0.51 14.45 -24.69
CA ARG A 288 -1.63 15.40 -24.78
C ARG A 288 -2.97 14.67 -24.91
N LEU A 289 -3.95 15.17 -24.17
CA LEU A 289 -5.36 14.82 -24.20
C LEU A 289 -6.19 16.07 -24.55
N PRO A 290 -7.43 15.91 -25.04
CA PRO A 290 -8.42 16.98 -25.13
C PRO A 290 -8.68 17.71 -23.80
N GLU A 291 -9.56 18.70 -23.88
CA GLU A 291 -9.98 19.56 -22.75
C GLU A 291 -11.44 19.31 -22.33
N VAL A 292 -12.23 18.67 -23.20
CA VAL A 292 -13.64 18.29 -22.97
C VAL A 292 -13.81 16.83 -23.38
N THR A 293 -14.69 16.10 -22.71
CA THR A 293 -15.06 14.71 -22.98
C THR A 293 -15.95 14.58 -24.22
N ASN A 294 -15.94 13.42 -24.88
CA ASN A 294 -16.66 13.17 -26.14
C ASN A 294 -17.98 12.39 -25.95
N THR A 295 -18.05 11.52 -24.95
CA THR A 295 -19.22 10.67 -24.68
C THR A 295 -20.40 11.51 -24.19
N LYS A 296 -21.49 11.50 -24.95
CA LYS A 296 -22.78 12.13 -24.55
C LYS A 296 -23.32 11.46 -23.29
N GLY A 297 -24.06 12.20 -22.48
CA GLY A 297 -24.68 11.65 -21.26
C GLY A 297 -23.69 11.33 -20.13
N LEU A 298 -22.38 11.48 -20.34
CA LEU A 298 -21.34 11.25 -19.33
C LEU A 298 -21.43 12.29 -18.20
N ARG A 299 -21.79 11.84 -16.99
CA ARG A 299 -21.96 12.69 -15.80
C ARG A 299 -21.46 11.98 -14.53
N PRO A 300 -21.19 12.71 -13.42
CA PRO A 300 -20.91 12.07 -12.14
C PRO A 300 -22.04 11.14 -11.70
N MET A 301 -21.67 10.05 -11.02
CA MET A 301 -22.62 9.15 -10.36
C MET A 301 -23.30 9.85 -9.17
N THR A 302 -24.61 9.67 -9.06
CA THR A 302 -25.43 10.07 -7.91
C THR A 302 -25.87 8.84 -7.10
N LYS A 303 -26.51 9.05 -5.95
CA LYS A 303 -27.08 7.93 -5.16
C LYS A 303 -28.27 7.25 -5.88
N GLU A 304 -29.02 8.00 -6.68
CA GLU A 304 -30.17 7.49 -7.45
C GLU A 304 -29.75 6.56 -8.60
N ASP A 305 -28.48 6.64 -9.03
CA ASP A 305 -27.90 5.74 -10.02
C ASP A 305 -27.51 4.38 -9.44
N ALA A 306 -27.23 4.29 -8.13
CA ALA A 306 -26.68 3.07 -7.53
C ALA A 306 -27.53 1.80 -7.77
N PRO A 307 -28.88 1.82 -7.63
CA PRO A 307 -29.72 0.67 -7.96
C PRO A 307 -29.76 0.33 -9.47
N ARG A 308 -29.51 1.31 -10.35
CA ARG A 308 -29.42 1.13 -11.80
C ARG A 308 -28.08 0.53 -12.23
N ILE A 309 -26.98 0.90 -11.54
CA ILE A 309 -25.63 0.39 -11.78
C ILE A 309 -25.48 -1.06 -11.28
N LEU A 310 -26.13 -1.44 -10.18
CA LEU A 310 -25.96 -2.77 -9.57
C LEU A 310 -26.12 -3.96 -10.55
N PRO A 311 -27.21 -4.08 -11.33
CA PRO A 311 -27.35 -5.18 -12.28
C PRO A 311 -26.31 -5.12 -13.42
N LEU A 312 -26.01 -3.93 -13.96
CA LEU A 312 -25.00 -3.74 -15.02
C LEU A 312 -23.61 -4.20 -14.55
N LEU A 313 -23.23 -3.82 -13.33
CA LEU A 313 -21.98 -4.20 -12.69
C LEU A 313 -21.94 -5.70 -12.40
N GLN A 314 -23.02 -6.28 -11.87
CA GLN A 314 -23.10 -7.71 -11.62
C GLN A 314 -23.01 -8.52 -12.93
N GLU A 315 -23.74 -8.16 -13.99
CA GLU A 315 -23.71 -8.86 -15.27
C GLU A 315 -22.32 -8.81 -15.93
N HIS A 316 -21.65 -7.66 -15.89
CA HIS A 316 -20.27 -7.54 -16.35
C HIS A 316 -19.31 -8.40 -15.50
N LEU A 317 -19.41 -8.33 -14.16
CA LEU A 317 -18.56 -9.10 -13.24
C LEU A 317 -18.81 -10.61 -13.27
N CYS A 318 -19.97 -11.08 -13.76
CA CYS A 318 -20.26 -12.50 -13.96
C CYS A 318 -19.35 -13.16 -15.01
N LYS A 319 -18.69 -12.37 -15.87
CA LYS A 319 -17.84 -12.87 -16.97
C LYS A 319 -16.46 -13.33 -16.51
N PHE A 320 -16.06 -12.98 -15.28
CA PHE A 320 -14.72 -13.22 -14.74
C PHE A 320 -14.73 -14.34 -13.68
N LYS A 321 -13.60 -15.06 -13.57
CA LYS A 321 -13.42 -16.19 -12.66
C LYS A 321 -13.05 -15.80 -11.22
N LEU A 322 -12.65 -14.54 -11.01
CA LEU A 322 -12.46 -13.97 -9.67
C LEU A 322 -13.08 -12.57 -9.64
N SER A 323 -14.28 -12.42 -9.08
CA SER A 323 -15.00 -11.15 -9.02
C SER A 323 -15.75 -10.97 -7.69
N PRO A 324 -15.97 -9.72 -7.23
CA PRO A 324 -16.72 -9.46 -6.01
C PRO A 324 -18.23 -9.59 -6.26
N VAL A 325 -18.93 -10.24 -5.33
CA VAL A 325 -20.39 -10.21 -5.28
C VAL A 325 -20.80 -9.03 -4.41
N LEU A 326 -21.35 -7.98 -5.03
CA LEU A 326 -21.69 -6.74 -4.34
C LEU A 326 -23.19 -6.65 -4.05
N SER A 327 -23.52 -6.27 -2.82
CA SER A 327 -24.85 -5.80 -2.41
C SER A 327 -25.01 -4.29 -2.61
N GLN A 328 -26.25 -3.79 -2.60
CA GLN A 328 -26.55 -2.36 -2.77
C GLN A 328 -25.75 -1.44 -1.80
N PRO A 329 -25.66 -1.71 -0.47
CA PRO A 329 -24.87 -0.87 0.43
C PRO A 329 -23.36 -0.91 0.14
N GLN A 330 -22.84 -2.07 -0.28
CA GLN A 330 -21.43 -2.20 -0.65
C GLN A 330 -21.14 -1.44 -1.95
N LEU A 331 -22.04 -1.46 -2.94
CA LEU A 331 -21.91 -0.68 -4.16
C LEU A 331 -21.92 0.82 -3.88
N GLU A 332 -22.87 1.31 -3.08
CA GLU A 332 -22.89 2.71 -2.63
C GLU A 332 -21.61 3.08 -1.88
N HIS A 333 -21.09 2.19 -1.02
CA HIS A 333 -19.84 2.47 -0.32
C HIS A 333 -18.63 2.55 -1.27
N TRP A 334 -18.49 1.60 -2.19
CA TRP A 334 -17.32 1.51 -3.07
C TRP A 334 -17.36 2.48 -4.25
N LEU A 335 -18.54 2.84 -4.78
CA LEU A 335 -18.65 3.62 -6.03
C LEU A 335 -19.24 5.02 -5.88
N LEU A 336 -20.04 5.34 -4.85
CA LEU A 336 -20.59 6.70 -4.73
C LEU A 336 -19.43 7.71 -4.57
N PRO A 337 -19.34 8.77 -5.40
CA PRO A 337 -18.18 9.65 -5.40
C PRO A 337 -17.89 10.31 -4.04
N ARG A 338 -16.61 10.33 -3.66
CA ARG A 338 -16.09 10.98 -2.44
C ARG A 338 -14.85 11.76 -2.81
N GLU A 339 -14.86 13.07 -2.53
CA GLU A 339 -13.78 13.98 -2.91
C GLU A 339 -12.41 13.47 -2.43
N ASN A 340 -11.42 13.45 -3.32
CA ASN A 340 -10.06 12.97 -3.06
C ASN A 340 -9.94 11.50 -2.61
N VAL A 341 -10.99 10.67 -2.77
CA VAL A 341 -10.97 9.23 -2.45
C VAL A 341 -11.42 8.39 -3.64
N ILE A 342 -12.64 8.58 -4.15
CA ILE A 342 -13.19 7.81 -5.28
C ILE A 342 -14.00 8.73 -6.20
N ASP A 343 -13.71 8.66 -7.50
CA ASP A 343 -14.43 9.36 -8.55
C ASP A 343 -15.13 8.32 -9.45
N THR A 344 -16.46 8.43 -9.58
CA THR A 344 -17.28 7.56 -10.46
C THR A 344 -18.19 8.39 -11.35
N TYR A 345 -18.29 7.97 -12.60
CA TYR A 345 -19.10 8.58 -13.65
C TYR A 345 -19.96 7.51 -14.32
N VAL A 346 -21.14 7.93 -14.78
CA VAL A 346 -22.09 7.12 -15.54
C VAL A 346 -22.37 7.78 -16.88
N VAL A 347 -22.73 6.98 -17.87
CA VAL A 347 -23.32 7.44 -19.14
C VAL A 347 -24.80 7.14 -19.11
N GLU A 348 -25.61 8.18 -19.27
CA GLU A 348 -27.07 8.08 -19.38
C GLU A 348 -27.49 8.31 -20.83
N GLY A 349 -28.16 7.32 -21.43
CA GLY A 349 -28.60 7.34 -22.82
C GLY A 349 -29.76 8.31 -23.08
N ASP A 350 -30.05 8.58 -24.35
CA ASP A 350 -31.16 9.45 -24.77
C ASP A 350 -32.56 8.92 -24.32
N ASP A 351 -32.64 7.65 -23.87
CA ASP A 351 -33.82 7.00 -23.30
C ASP A 351 -33.87 6.98 -21.76
N GLY A 352 -32.83 7.50 -21.09
CA GLY A 352 -32.69 7.46 -19.63
C GLY A 352 -32.16 6.14 -19.05
N SER A 353 -31.71 5.20 -19.89
CA SER A 353 -30.97 4.01 -19.44
C SER A 353 -29.54 4.40 -19.02
N LEU A 354 -28.93 3.64 -18.09
CA LEU A 354 -27.49 3.77 -17.81
C LEU A 354 -26.74 2.70 -18.58
N THR A 355 -25.95 3.10 -19.57
CA THR A 355 -25.23 2.18 -20.48
C THR A 355 -23.83 1.83 -19.99
N ASP A 356 -23.12 2.82 -19.46
CA ASP A 356 -21.69 2.73 -19.21
C ASP A 356 -21.31 3.34 -17.86
N VAL A 357 -20.27 2.83 -17.21
CA VAL A 357 -19.80 3.25 -15.88
C VAL A 357 -18.27 3.23 -15.84
N VAL A 358 -17.66 4.29 -15.33
CA VAL A 358 -16.21 4.35 -15.11
C VAL A 358 -15.87 4.94 -13.74
N SER A 359 -14.97 4.28 -13.02
CA SER A 359 -14.60 4.61 -11.65
C SER A 359 -13.09 4.52 -11.42
N PHE A 360 -12.52 5.48 -10.71
CA PHE A 360 -11.11 5.50 -10.34
C PHE A 360 -10.89 6.14 -8.96
N TYR A 361 -10.03 5.51 -8.15
CA TYR A 361 -9.70 5.99 -6.81
C TYR A 361 -8.43 6.84 -6.79
N THR A 362 -8.34 7.72 -5.79
CA THR A 362 -7.17 8.56 -5.55
C THR A 362 -6.13 7.79 -4.75
N VAL A 363 -4.89 7.76 -5.25
CA VAL A 363 -3.71 7.42 -4.46
C VAL A 363 -2.82 8.66 -4.39
N THR A 364 -2.74 9.23 -3.19
CA THR A 364 -1.85 10.35 -2.87
C THR A 364 -0.45 9.85 -2.53
N SER A 365 0.56 10.63 -2.90
CA SER A 365 1.95 10.39 -2.52
C SER A 365 2.66 11.69 -2.19
N ARG A 366 3.45 11.70 -1.13
CA ARG A 366 4.28 12.83 -0.72
C ARG A 366 5.60 12.79 -1.47
N VAL A 367 5.98 13.92 -2.07
CA VAL A 367 7.28 14.10 -2.70
C VAL A 367 8.22 14.68 -1.64
N LEU A 368 9.36 14.02 -1.43
CA LEU A 368 10.32 14.39 -0.40
C LEU A 368 11.46 15.23 -1.00
N ASN A 369 11.81 16.31 -0.33
CA ASN A 369 12.98 17.15 -0.61
C ASN A 369 13.05 17.73 -2.05
N HIS A 370 11.89 17.96 -2.69
CA HIS A 370 11.79 18.71 -3.95
C HIS A 370 11.32 20.15 -3.68
N PRO A 371 11.96 21.20 -4.23
CA PRO A 371 11.72 22.59 -3.83
C PRO A 371 10.38 23.20 -4.29
N VAL A 372 9.68 22.54 -5.22
CA VAL A 372 8.44 23.07 -5.85
C VAL A 372 7.24 22.11 -5.70
N HIS A 373 7.48 20.81 -5.49
CA HIS A 373 6.43 19.79 -5.53
C HIS A 373 6.43 19.04 -4.20
N THR A 374 5.33 19.16 -3.45
CA THR A 374 5.15 18.52 -2.14
C THR A 374 4.43 17.17 -2.23
N GLY A 375 3.71 16.91 -3.31
CA GLY A 375 2.96 15.68 -3.50
C GLY A 375 2.52 15.44 -4.96
N LEU A 376 2.09 14.21 -5.21
CA LEU A 376 1.58 13.69 -6.47
C LEU A 376 0.22 13.04 -6.25
N ARG A 377 -0.64 13.11 -7.26
CA ARG A 377 -1.94 12.42 -7.27
C ARG A 377 -1.98 11.42 -8.42
N ALA A 378 -2.12 10.14 -8.10
CA ALA A 378 -2.38 9.08 -9.06
C ALA A 378 -3.87 8.72 -9.04
N ALA A 379 -4.48 8.65 -10.22
CA ALA A 379 -5.79 8.03 -10.40
C ALA A 379 -5.56 6.54 -10.68
N HIS A 380 -6.25 5.66 -9.96
CA HIS A 380 -6.15 4.22 -10.10
C HIS A 380 -7.50 3.67 -10.54
N LEU A 381 -7.55 3.01 -11.70
CA LEU A 381 -8.77 2.41 -12.23
C LEU A 381 -9.35 1.40 -11.22
N LEU A 382 -10.66 1.48 -10.98
CA LEU A 382 -11.41 0.52 -10.20
C LEU A 382 -12.24 -0.38 -11.13
N TYR A 383 -13.17 0.22 -11.88
CA TYR A 383 -13.90 -0.44 -12.97
C TYR A 383 -14.07 0.50 -14.16
N VAL A 384 -14.13 -0.07 -15.36
CA VAL A 384 -14.64 0.57 -16.58
C VAL A 384 -15.50 -0.44 -17.32
N ILE A 385 -16.76 -0.10 -17.54
CA ILE A 385 -17.81 -0.99 -18.04
C ILE A 385 -18.55 -0.23 -19.12
N SER A 386 -18.71 -0.85 -20.30
CA SER A 386 -19.41 -0.25 -21.42
C SER A 386 -20.35 -1.23 -22.08
N THR A 387 -21.54 -0.75 -22.44
CA THR A 387 -22.54 -1.46 -23.26
C THR A 387 -23.05 -0.61 -24.44
N GLY A 388 -22.95 0.73 -24.35
CA GLY A 388 -23.33 1.66 -25.43
C GLY A 388 -22.14 2.31 -26.14
N THR A 389 -21.03 2.54 -25.43
CA THR A 389 -19.83 3.24 -25.93
C THR A 389 -18.68 2.26 -26.26
N GLU A 390 -17.71 2.62 -27.12
CA GLU A 390 -16.45 1.83 -27.19
C GLU A 390 -15.67 2.03 -25.88
N LEU A 391 -15.23 0.93 -25.25
CA LEU A 391 -14.46 0.95 -24.00
C LEU A 391 -13.22 1.87 -24.07
N THR A 392 -12.60 1.97 -25.25
CA THR A 392 -11.47 2.88 -25.51
C THR A 392 -11.85 4.36 -25.36
N ASP A 393 -13.04 4.75 -25.81
CA ASP A 393 -13.48 6.16 -25.80
C ASP A 393 -13.93 6.57 -24.40
N LEU A 394 -14.71 5.71 -23.70
CA LEU A 394 -15.09 5.91 -22.31
C LEU A 394 -13.85 6.03 -21.39
N MET A 395 -12.85 5.17 -21.59
CA MET A 395 -11.59 5.26 -20.87
C MET A 395 -10.75 6.47 -21.31
N GLY A 396 -10.83 6.88 -22.58
CA GLY A 396 -10.25 8.14 -23.07
C GLY A 396 -10.81 9.36 -22.34
N ASP A 397 -12.12 9.40 -22.11
CA ASP A 397 -12.79 10.45 -21.34
C ASP A 397 -12.46 10.40 -19.85
N ALA A 398 -12.31 9.21 -19.25
CA ALA A 398 -11.83 9.08 -17.87
C ALA A 398 -10.41 9.66 -17.68
N LEU A 399 -9.53 9.55 -18.69
CA LEU A 399 -8.22 10.22 -18.67
C LEU A 399 -8.36 11.76 -18.74
N ILE A 400 -9.34 12.29 -19.47
CA ILE A 400 -9.63 13.74 -19.54
C ILE A 400 -10.16 14.23 -18.20
N LEU A 401 -11.10 13.50 -17.58
CA LEU A 401 -11.69 13.81 -16.27
C LEU A 401 -10.65 13.77 -15.14
N ALA A 402 -9.76 12.78 -15.13
CA ALA A 402 -8.65 12.74 -14.17
C ALA A 402 -7.67 13.92 -14.41
N LYS A 403 -7.36 14.26 -15.66
CA LYS A 403 -6.49 15.39 -15.99
C LYS A 403 -7.11 16.73 -15.56
N SER A 404 -8.42 16.94 -15.76
CA SER A 404 -9.10 18.18 -15.33
C SER A 404 -9.21 18.29 -13.81
N LYS A 405 -9.36 17.16 -13.10
CA LYS A 405 -9.26 17.08 -11.63
C LYS A 405 -7.83 17.20 -11.09
N GLY A 406 -6.82 17.43 -11.94
CA GLY A 406 -5.44 17.69 -11.51
C GLY A 406 -4.69 16.45 -11.03
N PHE A 407 -5.04 15.26 -11.52
CA PHE A 407 -4.21 14.07 -11.36
C PHE A 407 -2.96 14.14 -12.25
N ASP A 408 -1.83 13.67 -11.75
CA ASP A 408 -0.54 13.72 -12.44
C ASP A 408 -0.30 12.48 -13.32
N ILE A 409 -0.85 11.34 -12.91
CA ILE A 409 -0.70 10.05 -13.58
C ILE A 409 -2.01 9.26 -13.42
N PHE A 410 -2.39 8.51 -14.44
CA PHE A 410 -3.44 7.49 -14.36
C PHE A 410 -2.78 6.11 -14.38
N THR A 411 -3.32 5.15 -13.65
CA THR A 411 -2.83 3.76 -13.65
C THR A 411 -3.99 2.76 -13.69
N ALA A 412 -3.73 1.58 -14.22
CA ALA A 412 -4.68 0.48 -14.32
C ALA A 412 -3.89 -0.85 -14.27
N PHE A 413 -4.52 -1.93 -13.85
CA PHE A 413 -3.96 -3.27 -14.04
C PHE A 413 -4.47 -3.87 -15.35
N ASP A 414 -3.72 -4.80 -15.95
CA ASP A 414 -4.15 -5.61 -17.10
C ASP A 414 -5.18 -6.71 -16.73
N VAL A 415 -6.10 -6.37 -15.83
CA VAL A 415 -7.25 -7.18 -15.44
C VAL A 415 -8.48 -6.88 -16.31
N MET A 416 -9.48 -7.77 -16.33
CA MET A 416 -10.70 -7.61 -17.13
C MET A 416 -10.39 -7.32 -18.61
N ASP A 417 -11.29 -6.63 -19.32
CA ASP A 417 -11.11 -6.20 -20.71
C ASP A 417 -10.04 -5.09 -20.90
N ASN A 418 -9.28 -4.68 -19.86
CA ASN A 418 -8.43 -3.48 -19.90
C ASN A 418 -7.35 -3.53 -20.99
N ALA A 419 -6.85 -4.72 -21.34
CA ALA A 419 -5.89 -4.91 -22.42
C ALA A 419 -6.35 -4.31 -23.77
N SER A 420 -7.67 -4.23 -24.00
CA SER A 420 -8.26 -3.68 -25.23
C SER A 420 -7.99 -2.17 -25.44
N PHE A 421 -7.75 -1.40 -24.38
CA PHE A 421 -7.51 0.05 -24.46
C PHE A 421 -6.10 0.48 -24.04
N LEU A 422 -5.36 -0.32 -23.24
CA LEU A 422 -4.12 0.11 -22.61
C LEU A 422 -3.09 0.66 -23.61
N GLU A 423 -2.77 -0.09 -24.66
CA GLU A 423 -1.81 0.36 -25.68
C GLU A 423 -2.41 1.47 -26.57
N LYS A 424 -3.69 1.36 -26.98
CA LYS A 424 -4.40 2.38 -27.78
C LYS A 424 -4.31 3.77 -27.12
N LEU A 425 -4.56 3.82 -25.81
CA LEU A 425 -4.56 5.04 -25.00
C LEU A 425 -3.17 5.45 -24.51
N LYS A 426 -2.09 4.77 -24.94
CA LYS A 426 -0.68 5.07 -24.63
C LYS A 426 -0.29 4.85 -23.16
N PHE A 427 -0.90 3.89 -22.48
CA PHE A 427 -0.35 3.39 -21.22
C PHE A 427 0.98 2.68 -21.49
N ALA A 428 1.89 2.72 -20.52
CA ALA A 428 3.14 1.97 -20.53
C ALA A 428 3.15 0.92 -19.40
N VAL A 429 3.71 -0.25 -19.69
CA VAL A 429 3.94 -1.31 -18.70
C VAL A 429 4.84 -0.80 -17.57
N SER A 430 4.42 -0.99 -16.32
CA SER A 430 5.30 -0.90 -15.16
C SER A 430 5.94 -2.27 -14.90
N ASP A 431 7.11 -2.28 -14.27
CA ASP A 431 7.73 -3.50 -13.75
C ASP A 431 7.15 -3.93 -12.38
N LYS A 432 6.22 -3.15 -11.82
CA LYS A 432 5.36 -3.60 -10.71
C LYS A 432 4.32 -4.60 -11.20
N SER A 433 4.35 -5.79 -10.62
CA SER A 433 3.26 -6.78 -10.72
C SER A 433 2.43 -6.79 -9.43
N LEU A 434 1.18 -7.23 -9.53
CA LEU A 434 0.32 -7.53 -8.39
C LEU A 434 -0.16 -8.98 -8.51
N HIS A 435 0.09 -9.76 -7.47
CA HIS A 435 -0.21 -11.19 -7.42
C HIS A 435 -1.43 -11.42 -6.55
N TYR A 436 -2.43 -12.14 -7.08
CA TYR A 436 -3.68 -12.47 -6.37
C TYR A 436 -3.57 -13.80 -5.65
N TYR A 437 -4.12 -13.87 -4.44
CA TYR A 437 -4.06 -15.04 -3.57
C TYR A 437 -5.39 -15.31 -2.87
N LEU A 438 -5.65 -16.60 -2.61
CA LEU A 438 -6.69 -17.05 -1.70
C LEU A 438 -6.07 -17.85 -0.55
N TYR A 439 -6.51 -17.58 0.68
CA TYR A 439 -6.18 -18.33 1.88
C TYR A 439 -7.23 -19.41 2.12
N ASN A 440 -6.78 -20.63 2.42
CA ASN A 440 -7.62 -21.81 2.61
C ASN A 440 -8.63 -22.07 1.48
N TRP A 441 -8.20 -21.82 0.25
CA TRP A 441 -8.92 -22.17 -0.96
C TRP A 441 -7.94 -22.62 -2.04
N THR A 442 -8.38 -23.55 -2.87
CA THR A 442 -7.65 -24.08 -4.01
C THR A 442 -8.54 -24.00 -5.24
N CYS A 443 -7.96 -23.56 -6.35
CA CYS A 443 -8.56 -23.53 -7.69
C CYS A 443 -7.42 -23.39 -8.72
N PRO A 444 -7.66 -23.72 -10.00
CA PRO A 444 -6.65 -23.57 -11.04
C PRO A 444 -6.19 -22.12 -11.22
N TRP A 445 -5.03 -21.93 -11.84
CA TRP A 445 -4.55 -20.61 -12.24
C TRP A 445 -5.48 -19.97 -13.30
N MET A 446 -5.63 -18.65 -13.23
CA MET A 446 -6.44 -17.85 -14.16
C MET A 446 -5.62 -16.70 -14.75
N SER A 447 -5.86 -16.36 -16.01
CA SER A 447 -5.16 -15.25 -16.66
C SER A 447 -5.67 -13.89 -16.16
N PRO A 448 -4.90 -12.79 -16.30
CA PRO A 448 -5.28 -11.49 -15.76
C PRO A 448 -6.65 -10.98 -16.25
N ASP A 449 -6.96 -11.21 -17.53
CA ASP A 449 -8.25 -10.94 -18.17
C ASP A 449 -9.43 -11.68 -17.51
N GLU A 450 -9.17 -12.80 -16.83
CA GLU A 450 -10.18 -13.58 -16.10
C GLU A 450 -10.38 -13.08 -14.64
N VAL A 451 -9.67 -12.03 -14.22
CA VAL A 451 -9.82 -11.37 -12.91
C VAL A 451 -10.72 -10.13 -13.05
N GLY A 452 -11.87 -10.16 -12.37
CA GLY A 452 -12.82 -9.04 -12.21
C GLY A 452 -12.74 -8.34 -10.85
N LEU A 453 -11.71 -8.63 -10.06
CA LEU A 453 -11.56 -8.13 -8.69
C LEU A 453 -10.39 -7.13 -8.60
N VAL A 454 -10.69 -5.83 -8.56
CA VAL A 454 -9.69 -4.79 -8.28
C VAL A 454 -9.72 -4.41 -6.80
N LEU A 455 -8.54 -4.41 -6.17
CA LEU A 455 -8.38 -4.17 -4.74
C LEU A 455 -7.65 -2.84 -4.50
N PRO A 456 -8.32 -1.78 -3.99
CA PRO A 456 -7.64 -0.59 -3.47
C PRO A 456 -6.68 -0.99 -2.34
N SER A 457 -5.42 -0.55 -2.40
CA SER A 457 -4.29 -1.12 -1.65
C SER A 457 -3.68 -0.21 -0.58
#